data_AF-A0A382J942-F1
#
_entry.id   AF-A0A382J942-F1
#
_cell.length_a   1.000
_cell.length_b   1.000
_cell.length_c   1.000
_cell.angle_alpha   90.00
_cell.angle_beta   90.00
_cell.angle_gamma   90.00
#
_symmetry.space_group_name_H-M   'P 1'
#
loop_
_entity.id
_entity.type
_entity.pdbx_description
1 polymer ?
#
loop_
_entity_poly.entity_id
_entity_poly.type
_entity_poly.pdbx_seq_one_letter_code
_entity_poly.pdbx_strand_id
1 'polypeptide(L)'
;MEFKLNGSTIDYEGDPELSLMTYLRDVEDIISPKDGCAPEGVCGCCTVLLDGNVLKACIAPMRRIAGKEVITMEGLDPEKKETVINAFAIEGGLQCGFCTPGIIMKVWPLLNQGFVTEKEINKALNSNLCR
;
A
#
# COMPACT_ATOMS: atom_id res chain seq x y z
N MET A 1 -8.96 11.77 16.06
CA MET A 1 -7.94 12.39 15.19
C MET A 1 -8.41 12.21 13.77
N GLU A 2 -8.42 13.28 12.98
CA GLU A 2 -8.96 13.21 11.62
C GLU A 2 -7.88 12.81 10.62
N PHE A 3 -8.22 11.96 9.64
CA PHE A 3 -7.42 11.69 8.45
C PHE A 3 -8.34 11.23 7.30
N LYS A 4 -7.80 11.09 6.09
CA LYS A 4 -8.54 10.55 4.94
C LYS A 4 -8.11 9.13 4.63
N LEU A 5 -9.08 8.24 4.40
CA LEU A 5 -8.87 6.86 3.98
C LEU A 5 -9.65 6.60 2.70
N ASN A 6 -8.96 6.33 1.60
CA ASN A 6 -9.57 6.03 0.30
C ASN A 6 -10.63 7.08 -0.12
N GLY A 7 -10.37 8.35 0.17
CA GLY A 7 -11.28 9.48 -0.11
C GLY A 7 -12.32 9.78 0.98
N SER A 8 -12.54 8.87 1.93
CA SER A 8 -13.45 9.08 3.07
C SER A 8 -12.74 9.75 4.23
N THR A 9 -13.39 10.72 4.89
CA THR A 9 -12.86 11.35 6.10
C THR A 9 -13.20 10.46 7.31
N ILE A 10 -12.19 10.16 8.11
CA ILE A 10 -12.28 9.28 9.29
C ILE A 10 -11.88 10.09 10.52
N ASP A 11 -12.70 10.04 11.57
CA ASP A 11 -12.30 10.49 12.91
C ASP A 11 -11.97 9.28 13.79
N TYR A 12 -10.69 9.17 14.14
CA TYR A 12 -10.13 8.03 14.87
C TYR A 12 -9.84 8.38 16.33
N GLU A 13 -10.56 7.75 17.26
CA GLU A 13 -10.42 7.95 18.72
C GLU A 13 -9.65 6.81 19.43
N GLY A 14 -9.02 5.90 18.67
CA GLY A 14 -8.33 4.74 19.22
C GLY A 14 -6.88 5.01 19.69
N ASP A 15 -6.14 3.92 19.92
CA ASP A 15 -4.75 3.95 20.39
C ASP A 15 -3.80 4.61 19.34
N PRO A 16 -3.13 5.73 19.67
CA PRO A 16 -2.19 6.39 18.76
C PRO A 16 -0.98 5.54 18.36
N GLU A 17 -0.60 4.52 19.16
CA GLU A 17 0.50 3.61 18.85
C GLU A 17 0.06 2.35 18.08
N LEU A 18 -1.25 2.16 17.87
CA LEU A 18 -1.75 1.10 16.99
C LEU A 18 -1.12 1.25 15.60
N SER A 19 -0.68 0.15 15.02
CA SER A 19 -0.15 0.20 13.66
C SER A 19 -1.28 0.47 12.67
N LEU A 20 -0.98 1.25 11.63
CA LEU A 20 -1.92 1.51 10.53
C LEU A 20 -2.38 0.21 9.89
N MET A 21 -1.49 -0.80 9.78
CA MET A 21 -1.88 -2.10 9.24
C MET A 21 -2.95 -2.79 10.08
N THR A 22 -2.78 -2.81 11.41
CA THR A 22 -3.76 -3.39 12.33
C THR A 22 -5.09 -2.65 12.24
N TYR A 23 -5.05 -1.32 12.24
CA TYR A 23 -6.25 -0.50 12.07
C TYR A 23 -6.98 -0.83 10.75
N LEU A 24 -6.27 -0.80 9.62
CA LEU A 24 -6.86 -1.07 8.31
C LEU A 24 -7.49 -2.46 8.25
N ARG A 25 -6.82 -3.48 8.78
CA ARG A 25 -7.27 -4.87 8.63
C ARG A 25 -8.36 -5.26 9.63
N ASP A 26 -8.20 -4.87 10.90
CA ASP A 26 -9.00 -5.39 12.00
C ASP A 26 -10.17 -4.45 12.37
N VAL A 27 -10.11 -3.18 11.93
CA VAL A 27 -11.16 -2.18 12.18
C VAL A 27 -11.90 -1.80 10.90
N GLU A 28 -11.19 -1.60 9.79
CA GLU A 28 -11.79 -1.17 8.51
C GLU A 28 -12.04 -2.32 7.53
N ASP A 29 -11.71 -3.57 7.90
CA ASP A 29 -11.79 -4.76 7.03
C ASP A 29 -11.04 -4.64 5.69
N ILE A 30 -10.07 -3.72 5.60
CA ILE A 30 -9.21 -3.49 4.43
C ILE A 30 -8.02 -4.44 4.48
N ILE A 31 -8.15 -5.55 3.76
CA ILE A 31 -7.19 -6.66 3.80
C ILE A 31 -6.14 -6.63 2.68
N SER A 32 -6.14 -5.64 1.77
CA SER A 32 -5.11 -5.57 0.72
C SER A 32 -3.68 -5.45 1.27
N PRO A 33 -3.39 -4.64 2.32
CA PRO A 33 -2.09 -4.65 2.97
C PRO A 33 -1.92 -5.97 3.71
N LYS A 34 -0.90 -6.74 3.35
CA LYS A 34 -0.68 -8.07 3.93
C LYS A 34 0.33 -8.03 5.06
N ASP A 35 0.05 -8.83 6.08
CA ASP A 35 1.02 -9.14 7.13
C ASP A 35 1.92 -10.29 6.67
N GLY A 36 3.12 -9.97 6.20
CA GLY A 36 4.15 -10.98 5.88
C GLY A 36 5.34 -11.00 6.84
N CYS A 37 5.49 -9.95 7.67
CA CYS A 37 6.57 -9.79 8.65
C CYS A 37 6.29 -8.59 9.56
N ALA A 38 5.05 -8.35 9.97
CA ALA A 38 4.83 -7.35 11.00
C ALA A 38 5.42 -7.87 12.34
N PRO A 39 6.01 -6.98 13.15
CA PRO A 39 6.20 -5.53 12.95
C PRO A 39 7.57 -5.14 12.35
N GLU A 40 8.33 -6.05 11.72
CA GLU A 40 9.71 -5.77 11.28
C GLU A 40 9.80 -4.84 10.06
N GLY A 41 8.75 -4.78 9.24
CA GLY A 41 8.70 -3.90 8.06
C GLY A 41 9.71 -4.27 6.97
N VAL A 42 10.06 -5.55 6.81
CA VAL A 42 11.04 -6.02 5.83
C VAL A 42 10.41 -6.32 4.47
N CYS A 43 9.34 -7.14 4.42
CA CYS A 43 8.81 -7.73 3.20
C CYS A 43 8.12 -6.75 2.23
N GLY A 44 7.59 -5.62 2.71
CA GLY A 44 6.88 -4.65 1.88
C GLY A 44 5.43 -5.01 1.51
N CYS A 45 4.91 -6.18 1.90
CA CYS A 45 3.55 -6.60 1.53
C CYS A 45 2.43 -5.73 2.16
N CYS A 46 2.74 -4.99 3.22
CA CYS A 46 1.82 -4.05 3.87
C CYS A 46 1.88 -2.62 3.27
N THR A 47 2.42 -2.45 2.07
CA THR A 47 2.61 -1.11 1.49
C THR A 47 1.26 -0.46 1.16
N VAL A 48 1.13 0.81 1.55
CA VAL A 48 0.03 1.73 1.21
C VAL A 48 0.63 3.05 0.71
N LEU A 49 -0.20 3.98 0.23
CA LEU A 49 0.23 5.36 -0.02
C LEU A 49 -0.18 6.26 1.14
N LEU A 50 0.72 7.15 1.55
CA LEU A 50 0.47 8.25 2.47
C LEU A 50 0.83 9.55 1.76
N ASP A 51 -0.16 10.40 1.51
CA ASP A 51 -0.02 11.62 0.71
C ASP A 51 0.70 11.35 -0.64
N GLY A 52 0.29 10.28 -1.32
CA GLY A 52 0.86 9.83 -2.60
C GLY A 52 2.23 9.13 -2.52
N ASN A 53 2.85 9.05 -1.34
CA ASN A 53 4.16 8.41 -1.14
C ASN A 53 4.03 7.01 -0.53
N VAL A 54 4.91 6.09 -0.91
CA VAL A 54 4.87 4.71 -0.38
C VAL A 54 5.21 4.66 1.12
N LEU A 55 4.41 3.92 1.88
CA LEU A 55 4.57 3.71 3.32
C LEU A 55 4.34 2.24 3.67
N LYS A 56 5.15 1.68 4.58
CA LYS A 56 4.89 0.35 5.17
C LYS A 56 3.93 0.51 6.36
N ALA A 57 2.71 -0.01 6.24
CA ALA A 57 1.67 0.21 7.24
C ALA A 57 1.95 -0.45 8.60
N CYS A 58 2.69 -1.56 8.64
CA CYS A 58 2.94 -2.30 9.89
C CYS A 58 3.86 -1.58 10.89
N ILE A 59 4.63 -0.59 10.43
CA ILE A 59 5.55 0.20 11.26
C ILE A 59 5.12 1.67 11.38
N ALA A 60 3.95 2.00 10.86
CA ALA A 60 3.41 3.34 10.91
C ALA A 60 2.35 3.42 12.03
N PRO A 61 2.63 4.07 13.17
CA PRO A 61 1.62 4.24 14.22
C PRO A 61 0.55 5.25 13.77
N MET A 62 -0.69 5.09 14.25
CA MET A 62 -1.83 5.93 13.89
C MET A 62 -1.57 7.42 14.14
N ARG A 63 -0.82 7.79 15.20
CA ARG A 63 -0.43 9.20 15.43
C ARG A 63 0.31 9.86 14.27
N ARG A 64 0.96 9.09 13.40
CA ARG A 64 1.71 9.60 12.24
C ARG A 64 0.81 9.87 11.02
N ILE A 65 -0.44 9.42 11.09
CA ILE A 65 -1.46 9.44 10.04
C ILE A 65 -2.40 10.64 10.17
N ALA A 66 -2.50 11.23 11.38
CA ALA A 66 -3.30 12.43 11.63
C ALA A 66 -3.07 13.52 10.56
N GLY A 67 -4.17 14.01 9.97
CA GLY A 67 -4.21 15.07 8.97
C GLY A 67 -3.75 14.68 7.57
N LYS A 68 -3.52 13.40 7.29
CA LYS A 68 -3.00 12.91 6.01
C LYS A 68 -4.00 12.06 5.25
N GLU A 69 -3.66 11.73 4.02
CA GLU A 69 -4.42 10.81 3.18
C GLU A 69 -3.73 9.46 3.05
N VAL A 70 -4.42 8.40 3.46
CA VAL A 70 -4.05 7.00 3.23
C VAL A 70 -4.84 6.47 2.05
N ILE A 71 -4.14 5.90 1.08
CA ILE A 71 -4.75 5.17 -0.04
C ILE A 71 -4.24 3.73 -0.03
N THR A 72 -5.16 2.79 -0.01
CA THR A 72 -4.93 1.35 -0.16
C THR A 72 -5.29 0.90 -1.58
N MET A 73 -5.21 -0.40 -1.90
CA MET A 73 -5.62 -0.88 -3.23
C MET A 73 -7.10 -0.59 -3.54
N GLU A 74 -7.93 -0.61 -2.51
CA GLU A 74 -9.36 -0.35 -2.57
C GLU A 74 -9.66 1.08 -3.00
N GLY A 75 -8.82 2.05 -2.63
CA GLY A 75 -8.97 3.46 -3.01
C GLY A 75 -8.27 3.87 -4.31
N LEU A 76 -7.62 2.95 -5.02
CA LEU A 76 -7.02 3.26 -6.32
C LEU A 76 -8.10 3.44 -7.39
N ASP A 77 -7.81 4.30 -8.37
CA ASP A 77 -8.63 4.47 -9.58
C ASP A 77 -8.96 3.10 -10.21
N PRO A 78 -10.24 2.73 -10.36
CA PRO A 78 -10.63 1.38 -10.78
C PRO A 78 -10.13 0.98 -12.16
N GLU A 79 -10.21 1.87 -13.15
CA GLU A 79 -9.84 1.58 -14.54
C GLU A 79 -8.32 1.41 -14.68
N LYS A 80 -7.55 2.31 -14.05
CA LYS A 80 -6.09 2.18 -14.01
C LYS A 80 -5.64 0.96 -13.21
N LYS A 81 -6.33 0.65 -12.11
CA LYS A 81 -6.05 -0.54 -11.29
C LYS A 81 -6.26 -1.82 -12.10
N GLU A 82 -7.37 -1.92 -12.83
CA GLU A 82 -7.66 -3.07 -13.70
C GLU A 82 -6.60 -3.24 -14.79
N THR A 83 -6.18 -2.14 -15.43
CA THR A 83 -5.10 -2.15 -16.42
C THR A 83 -3.79 -2.73 -15.85
N VAL A 84 -3.40 -2.28 -14.65
CA VAL A 84 -2.18 -2.77 -13.98
C VAL A 84 -2.31 -4.24 -13.60
N ILE A 85 -3.45 -4.66 -13.03
CA ILE A 85 -3.69 -6.06 -12.64
C ILE A 85 -3.62 -6.97 -13.88
N ASN A 86 -4.24 -6.57 -14.98
CA ASN A 86 -4.23 -7.34 -16.23
C ASN A 86 -2.81 -7.46 -16.80
N ALA A 87 -2.01 -6.37 -16.78
CA ALA A 87 -0.61 -6.44 -17.18
C ALA A 87 0.19 -7.43 -16.33
N PHE A 88 0.01 -7.43 -15.01
CA PHE A 88 0.63 -8.40 -14.10
C PHE A 88 0.22 -9.84 -14.42
N ALA A 89 -1.06 -10.08 -14.73
CA ALA A 89 -1.56 -11.41 -15.07
C ALA A 89 -1.00 -11.92 -16.40
N ILE A 90 -0.99 -11.07 -17.43
CA ILE A 90 -0.51 -11.41 -18.78
C ILE A 90 0.99 -11.74 -18.76
N GLU A 91 1.78 -10.96 -18.03
CA GLU A 91 3.24 -11.14 -17.94
C GLU A 91 3.67 -12.21 -16.92
N GLY A 92 2.71 -12.89 -16.25
CA GLY A 92 3.02 -13.86 -15.21
C GLY A 92 3.71 -13.25 -13.98
N GLY A 93 3.46 -11.96 -13.72
CA GLY A 93 4.04 -11.19 -12.62
C GLY A 93 3.51 -11.55 -11.21
N LEU A 94 2.71 -12.60 -11.08
CA LEU A 94 2.25 -13.15 -9.81
C LEU A 94 2.16 -14.68 -9.85
N GLN A 95 2.34 -15.30 -8.68
CA GLN A 95 2.12 -16.73 -8.45
C GLN A 95 1.12 -16.92 -7.30
N CYS A 96 1.60 -16.89 -6.06
CA CYS A 96 0.72 -17.00 -4.87
C CYS A 96 -0.15 -15.75 -4.65
N GLY A 97 0.22 -14.61 -5.24
CA GLY A 97 -0.51 -13.34 -5.16
C GLY A 97 -0.33 -12.56 -3.85
N PHE A 98 0.38 -13.11 -2.85
CA PHE A 98 0.47 -12.49 -1.51
C PHE A 98 1.22 -11.16 -1.51
N CYS A 99 2.33 -11.07 -2.24
CA CYS A 99 3.14 -9.86 -2.33
C CYS A 99 2.58 -8.83 -3.34
N THR A 100 1.69 -9.26 -4.24
CA THR A 100 1.21 -8.48 -5.38
C THR A 100 0.59 -7.14 -4.97
N PRO A 101 -0.24 -7.03 -3.91
CA PRO A 101 -0.74 -5.73 -3.47
C PRO A 101 0.38 -4.75 -3.11
N GLY A 102 1.38 -5.20 -2.35
CA GLY A 102 2.53 -4.37 -1.98
C GLY A 102 3.35 -3.91 -3.19
N ILE A 103 3.54 -4.80 -4.18
CA ILE A 103 4.23 -4.48 -5.44
C ILE A 103 3.46 -3.41 -6.21
N ILE A 104 2.14 -3.58 -6.41
CA ILE A 104 1.28 -2.62 -7.13
C ILE A 104 1.34 -1.26 -6.45
N MET A 105 1.17 -1.21 -5.13
CA MET A 105 1.23 0.05 -4.37
C MET A 105 2.60 0.74 -4.48
N LYS A 106 3.70 -0.01 -4.61
CA LYS A 106 5.05 0.55 -4.79
C LYS A 106 5.28 1.18 -6.16
N VAL A 107 4.74 0.59 -7.22
CA VAL A 107 4.90 1.12 -8.58
C VAL A 107 3.88 2.19 -8.91
N TRP A 108 2.77 2.27 -8.16
CA TRP A 108 1.68 3.20 -8.44
C TRP A 108 2.12 4.66 -8.63
N PRO A 109 2.99 5.25 -7.78
CA PRO A 109 3.44 6.63 -7.97
C PRO A 109 4.25 6.82 -9.26
N LEU A 110 4.93 5.78 -9.75
CA LEU A 110 5.72 5.83 -10.99
C LEU A 110 4.80 5.87 -12.22
N LEU A 111 3.63 5.23 -12.15
CA LEU A 111 2.65 5.22 -13.24
C LEU A 111 2.04 6.60 -13.55
N ASN A 112 2.30 7.60 -12.70
CA ASN A 112 1.86 8.98 -12.89
C ASN A 112 2.98 9.89 -13.42
N GLN A 113 4.21 9.38 -13.57
CA GLN A 113 5.39 10.18 -13.95
C GLN A 113 5.68 10.17 -15.47
N GLY A 114 4.92 9.40 -16.25
CA GLY A 114 5.13 9.24 -17.69
C GLY A 114 6.14 8.13 -17.97
N PHE A 115 7.23 8.44 -18.67
CA PHE A 115 8.27 7.45 -18.97
C PHE A 115 9.05 7.09 -17.70
N VAL A 116 9.10 5.80 -17.37
CA VAL A 116 9.81 5.26 -16.20
C VAL A 116 10.87 4.29 -16.67
N THR A 117 12.10 4.45 -16.19
CA THR A 117 13.21 3.56 -16.52
C THR A 117 13.17 2.27 -15.70
N GLU A 118 13.76 1.20 -16.22
CA GLU A 118 13.92 -0.06 -15.49
C GLU A 118 14.66 0.13 -14.15
N LYS A 119 15.64 1.04 -14.11
CA LYS A 119 16.36 1.38 -12.88
C LYS A 119 15.46 1.96 -11.79
N GLU A 120 14.49 2.80 -12.17
CA GLU A 120 13.52 3.39 -11.24
C GLU A 120 12.54 2.33 -10.73
N ILE A 121 12.07 1.44 -11.61
CA ILE A 121 11.21 0.30 -11.23
C ILE A 121 11.96 -0.61 -10.25
N ASN A 122 13.17 -1.03 -10.58
CA ASN A 122 14.01 -1.87 -9.73
C ASN A 122 14.25 -1.20 -8.36
N LYS A 123 14.52 0.10 -8.32
CA LYS A 123 14.69 0.84 -7.07
C LYS A 123 13.41 0.84 -6.21
N ALA A 124 12.24 1.04 -6.80
CA ALA A 124 10.97 1.03 -6.08
C ALA A 124 10.64 -0.36 -5.50
N LEU A 125 10.94 -1.41 -6.27
CA LEU A 125 10.66 -2.80 -5.91
C LEU A 125 11.72 -3.46 -5.03
N ASN A 126 12.93 -2.90 -4.92
CA ASN A 126 14.03 -3.49 -4.14
C ASN A 126 13.71 -3.74 -2.65
N SER A 127 12.63 -3.16 -2.14
CA SER A 127 12.14 -3.36 -0.77
C SER A 127 10.77 -4.06 -0.73
N ASN A 128 10.50 -4.93 -1.70
CA ASN A 128 9.36 -5.85 -1.72
C ASN A 128 9.84 -7.28 -1.99
N LEU A 129 9.59 -8.19 -1.05
CA LEU A 129 9.97 -9.59 -1.19
C LEU A 129 8.85 -10.38 -1.86
N CYS A 130 9.22 -11.23 -2.82
CA CYS A 130 8.34 -12.20 -3.47
C CYS A 130 9.03 -13.57 -3.43
N ARG A 131 8.28 -14.61 -3.09
CA ARG A 131 8.74 -16.00 -3.06
C ARG A 131 7.74 -16.89 -3.78
#